data_AF-A0A7V8BFG8-F1
#
_entry.id   AF-A0A7V8BFG8-F1
#
_cell.length_a   1.000
_cell.length_b   1.000
_cell.length_c   1.000
_cell.angle_alpha   90.00
_cell.angle_beta   90.00
_cell.angle_gamma   90.00
#
_symmetry.space_group_name_H-M   'P 1'
#
loop_
_entity.id
_entity.type
_entity.pdbx_description
1 polymer ?
#
loop_
_entity_poly.entity_id
_entity_poly.type
_entity_poly.pdbx_seq_one_letter_code
_entity_poly.pdbx_strand_id
1 'polypeptide(L)'
;MQRVFGLLLAFWFAGLALAADLPSVYPQARSIFPEADGYSGFEGLPQSVAVYKDGKVVGYLFLTEDVIRIPAYSGKPINTLVGIDLQGRIVGLAIVHHDEPILAVGITQERLNRYTEQYVGKSAFDRIVIGGKRDGHVAIDGISGATITVMVQNSTVMRAARAVAEVRGIRSPAAPAPAAATQDSRAAPVAPIETRPTAPPTPP
;
A
#
# COMPACT_ATOMS: atom_id res chain seq x y z
N MET A 1 -18.45 -9.82 62.52
CA MET A 1 -17.02 -9.59 62.22
C MET A 1 -16.44 -10.82 61.52
N GLN A 2 -16.32 -10.81 60.19
CA GLN A 2 -15.28 -11.55 59.46
C GLN A 2 -15.33 -11.12 57.99
N ARG A 3 -14.32 -10.34 57.58
CA ARG A 3 -14.09 -9.91 56.20
C ARG A 3 -13.32 -11.04 55.51
N VAL A 4 -13.91 -11.70 54.53
CA VAL A 4 -13.17 -12.57 53.62
C VAL A 4 -12.64 -11.69 52.49
N PHE A 5 -11.33 -11.46 52.52
CA PHE A 5 -10.61 -10.66 51.54
C PHE A 5 -10.31 -11.55 50.32
N GLY A 6 -11.11 -11.41 49.25
CA GLY A 6 -10.91 -12.12 48.00
C GLY A 6 -9.75 -11.50 47.22
N LEU A 7 -8.63 -12.23 47.14
CA LEU A 7 -7.47 -11.86 46.34
C LEU A 7 -7.76 -12.21 44.86
N LEU A 8 -8.20 -11.23 44.06
CA LEU A 8 -8.32 -11.36 42.61
C LEU A 8 -6.93 -11.16 41.98
N LEU A 9 -6.22 -12.26 41.74
CA LEU A 9 -5.01 -12.27 40.93
C LEU A 9 -5.43 -12.16 39.45
N ALA A 10 -5.46 -10.94 38.91
CA ALA A 10 -5.63 -10.73 37.48
C ALA A 10 -4.34 -11.11 36.76
N PHE A 11 -4.26 -12.35 36.27
CA PHE A 11 -3.25 -12.74 35.29
C PHE A 11 -3.50 -11.99 33.98
N TRP A 12 -2.77 -10.90 33.78
CA TRP A 12 -2.61 -10.27 32.47
C TRP A 12 -1.82 -11.23 31.59
N PHE A 13 -2.52 -12.03 30.77
CA PHE A 13 -1.91 -12.69 29.63
C PHE A 13 -1.59 -11.61 28.60
N ALA A 14 -0.40 -11.02 28.70
CA ALA A 14 0.20 -10.31 27.59
C ALA A 14 0.51 -11.38 26.53
N GLY A 15 -0.39 -11.52 25.55
CA GLY A 15 -0.16 -12.35 24.38
C GLY A 15 1.06 -11.83 23.65
N LEU A 16 2.21 -12.47 23.86
CA LEU A 16 3.37 -12.31 23.00
C LEU A 16 2.98 -12.98 21.69
N ALA A 17 2.33 -12.24 20.80
CA ALA A 17 2.22 -12.66 19.41
C ALA A 17 3.65 -12.85 18.92
N LEU A 18 4.06 -14.09 18.70
CA LEU A 18 5.30 -14.38 18.00
C LEU A 18 5.15 -13.71 16.63
N ALA A 19 5.79 -12.57 16.45
CA ALA A 19 5.90 -11.95 15.14
C ALA A 19 6.50 -13.01 14.22
N ALA A 20 5.78 -13.37 13.16
CA ALA A 20 6.33 -14.25 12.15
C ALA A 20 7.66 -13.65 11.67
N ASP A 21 8.73 -14.43 11.66
CA ASP A 21 10.02 -14.00 11.12
C ASP A 21 9.88 -13.81 9.60
N LEU A 22 9.42 -12.63 9.17
CA LEU A 22 9.16 -12.32 7.77
C LEU A 22 10.35 -12.67 6.87
N PRO A 23 11.62 -12.35 7.24
CA PRO A 23 12.80 -12.81 6.51
C PRO A 23 12.95 -14.33 6.29
N SER A 24 12.37 -15.17 7.15
CA SER A 24 12.42 -16.63 6.95
C SER A 24 11.59 -17.09 5.76
N VAL A 25 10.49 -16.38 5.48
CA VAL A 25 9.59 -16.65 4.35
C VAL A 25 9.99 -15.84 3.11
N TYR A 26 10.39 -14.59 3.33
CA TYR A 26 10.82 -13.65 2.29
C TYR A 26 12.21 -13.09 2.59
N PRO A 27 13.29 -13.81 2.27
CA PRO A 27 14.67 -13.38 2.54
C PRO A 27 15.02 -12.01 1.96
N GLN A 28 14.33 -11.61 0.87
CA GLN A 28 14.48 -10.31 0.21
C GLN A 28 14.15 -9.14 1.13
N ALA A 29 13.35 -9.34 2.19
CA ALA A 29 13.09 -8.32 3.20
C ALA A 29 14.39 -7.73 3.78
N ARG A 30 15.42 -8.56 3.98
CA ARG A 30 16.74 -8.13 4.47
C ARG A 30 17.48 -7.24 3.48
N SER A 31 17.31 -7.47 2.19
CA SER A 31 17.94 -6.63 1.15
C SER A 31 17.18 -5.33 0.94
N ILE A 32 15.85 -5.34 1.14
CA ILE A 32 15.00 -4.16 0.99
C ILE A 32 15.16 -3.20 2.17
N PHE A 33 15.32 -3.73 3.40
CA PHE A 33 15.63 -2.95 4.61
C PHE A 33 16.85 -3.55 5.34
N PRO A 34 18.08 -3.27 4.88
CA PRO A 34 19.31 -3.81 5.48
C PRO A 34 19.52 -3.42 6.95
N GLU A 35 18.96 -2.29 7.35
CA GLU A 35 19.07 -1.73 8.70
C GLU A 35 18.00 -2.22 9.68
N ALA A 36 17.08 -3.07 9.24
CA ALA A 36 15.97 -3.54 10.06
C ALA A 36 16.43 -4.53 11.14
N ASP A 37 15.90 -4.36 12.36
CA ASP A 37 16.09 -5.28 13.49
C ASP A 37 14.79 -5.95 13.95
N GLY A 38 13.65 -5.61 13.32
CA GLY A 38 12.36 -6.21 13.63
C GLY A 38 11.32 -6.03 12.52
N TYR A 39 10.32 -6.91 12.54
CA TYR A 39 9.18 -6.93 11.63
C TYR A 39 7.91 -7.25 12.42
N SER A 40 6.79 -6.61 12.09
CA SER A 40 5.47 -7.05 12.60
C SER A 40 4.96 -8.28 11.84
N GLY A 41 3.78 -8.78 12.22
CA GLY A 41 2.99 -9.62 11.33
C GLY A 41 2.34 -8.80 10.20
N PHE A 42 1.72 -9.48 9.24
CA PHE A 42 0.84 -8.83 8.26
C PHE A 42 -0.42 -8.32 8.96
N GLU A 43 -0.62 -7.00 8.91
CA GLU A 43 -1.69 -6.33 9.64
C GLU A 43 -2.37 -5.24 8.79
N GLY A 44 -3.61 -4.91 9.17
CA GLY A 44 -4.39 -3.84 8.53
C GLY A 44 -5.05 -4.24 7.21
N LEU A 45 -5.69 -3.26 6.57
CA LEU A 45 -6.31 -3.39 5.26
C LEU A 45 -5.99 -2.13 4.42
N PRO A 46 -5.14 -2.23 3.38
CA PRO A 46 -4.48 -3.44 2.90
C PRO A 46 -3.41 -3.98 3.84
N GLN A 47 -3.17 -5.30 3.79
CA GLN A 47 -2.21 -5.95 4.67
C GLN A 47 -0.78 -5.44 4.41
N SER A 48 -0.08 -5.12 5.48
CA SER A 48 1.33 -4.69 5.44
C SER A 48 2.04 -5.02 6.75
N VAL A 49 3.35 -5.14 6.68
CA VAL A 49 4.27 -5.41 7.78
C VAL A 49 5.02 -4.13 8.09
N ALA A 50 4.95 -3.66 9.34
CA ALA A 50 5.82 -2.59 9.82
C ALA A 50 7.25 -3.13 9.98
N VAL A 51 8.21 -2.36 9.46
CA VAL A 51 9.65 -2.65 9.58
C VAL A 51 10.23 -1.75 10.65
N TYR A 52 10.99 -2.34 11.59
CA TYR A 52 11.53 -1.65 12.75
C TYR A 52 13.06 -1.54 12.68
N LYS A 53 13.56 -0.44 13.24
CA LYS A 53 14.95 -0.22 13.63
C LYS A 53 14.98 0.52 14.96
N ASP A 54 15.72 0.01 15.92
CA ASP A 54 15.88 0.59 17.26
C ASP A 54 14.51 0.89 17.92
N GLY A 55 13.53 0.00 17.72
CA GLY A 55 12.17 0.13 18.23
C GLY A 55 11.28 1.17 17.52
N LYS A 56 11.74 1.76 16.41
CA LYS A 56 10.97 2.73 15.60
C LYS A 56 10.62 2.14 14.26
N VAL A 57 9.42 2.45 13.76
CA VAL A 57 9.04 2.09 12.40
C VAL A 57 9.89 2.91 11.42
N VAL A 58 10.52 2.24 10.46
CA VAL A 58 11.31 2.87 9.38
C VAL A 58 10.65 2.73 8.00
N GLY A 59 9.68 1.84 7.87
CA GLY A 59 8.93 1.65 6.65
C GLY A 59 7.92 0.52 6.74
N TYR A 60 7.37 0.15 5.59
CA TYR A 60 6.39 -0.92 5.47
C TYR A 60 6.74 -1.85 4.31
N LEU A 61 6.57 -3.15 4.54
CA LEU A 61 6.60 -4.20 3.52
C LEU A 61 5.19 -4.70 3.24
N PHE A 62 4.91 -5.08 2.00
CA PHE A 62 3.63 -5.69 1.64
C PHE A 62 3.77 -6.53 0.36
N LEU A 63 2.85 -7.48 0.19
CA LEU A 63 2.72 -8.29 -1.00
C LEU A 63 1.64 -7.70 -1.89
N THR A 64 1.93 -7.50 -3.18
CA THR A 64 0.97 -6.92 -4.11
C THR A 64 -0.34 -7.69 -4.16
N GLU A 65 -0.30 -9.03 -4.07
CA GLU A 65 -1.51 -9.88 -4.10
C GLU A 65 -2.43 -9.72 -2.89
N ASP A 66 -1.92 -9.24 -1.76
CA ASP A 66 -2.72 -8.98 -0.55
C ASP A 66 -3.30 -7.56 -0.53
N VAL A 67 -2.85 -6.71 -1.47
CA VAL A 67 -3.37 -5.36 -1.67
C VAL A 67 -4.34 -5.34 -2.86
N ILE A 68 -3.89 -5.81 -4.02
CA ILE A 68 -4.64 -5.78 -5.27
C ILE A 68 -4.21 -6.90 -6.23
N ARG A 69 -5.19 -7.67 -6.71
CA ARG A 69 -4.95 -8.79 -7.63
C ARG A 69 -5.31 -8.38 -9.05
N ILE A 70 -4.31 -7.96 -9.82
CA ILE A 70 -4.46 -7.65 -11.25
C ILE A 70 -3.84 -8.81 -12.04
N PRO A 71 -4.61 -9.49 -12.91
CA PRO A 71 -4.06 -10.55 -13.75
C PRO A 71 -3.09 -9.98 -14.79
N ALA A 72 -1.96 -10.66 -14.98
CA ALA A 72 -0.97 -10.35 -15.99
C ALA A 72 -1.22 -11.16 -17.28
N TYR A 73 -0.19 -11.37 -18.11
CA TYR A 73 -0.35 -12.01 -19.42
C TYR A 73 -0.80 -13.47 -19.31
N SER A 74 -0.37 -14.19 -18.28
CA SER A 74 -0.82 -15.57 -18.03
C SER A 74 -2.25 -15.68 -17.49
N GLY A 75 -2.91 -14.54 -17.22
CA GLY A 75 -4.20 -14.49 -16.53
C GLY A 75 -4.10 -14.63 -15.00
N LYS A 76 -2.90 -14.81 -14.46
CA LYS A 76 -2.63 -14.85 -13.02
C LYS A 76 -1.90 -13.59 -12.55
N PRO A 77 -2.02 -13.17 -11.28
CA PRO A 77 -1.26 -12.04 -10.76
C PRO A 77 0.24 -12.34 -10.67
N ILE A 78 1.03 -11.27 -10.58
CA ILE A 78 2.45 -11.32 -10.25
C ILE A 78 2.60 -10.82 -8.81
N ASN A 79 3.04 -11.69 -7.92
CA ASN A 79 3.23 -11.33 -6.53
C ASN A 79 4.62 -10.70 -6.34
N THR A 80 4.63 -9.49 -5.82
CA THR A 80 5.83 -8.70 -5.58
C THR A 80 5.84 -8.27 -4.11
N LEU A 81 6.93 -8.56 -3.41
CA LEU A 81 7.22 -7.94 -2.13
C LEU A 81 7.74 -6.53 -2.39
N VAL A 82 7.10 -5.52 -1.83
CA VAL A 82 7.45 -4.11 -2.02
C VAL A 82 7.70 -3.46 -0.66
N GLY A 83 8.79 -2.71 -0.56
CA GLY A 83 9.11 -1.88 0.61
C GLY A 83 8.95 -0.40 0.29
N ILE A 84 8.27 0.33 1.18
CA ILE A 84 8.19 1.80 1.16
C ILE A 84 8.70 2.40 2.47
N ASP A 85 9.42 3.51 2.40
CA ASP A 85 9.80 4.29 3.59
C ASP A 85 8.64 5.18 4.07
N LEU A 86 8.86 5.88 5.20
CA LEU A 86 7.87 6.80 5.78
C LEU A 86 7.61 8.06 4.94
N GLN A 87 8.40 8.32 3.89
CA GLN A 87 8.18 9.39 2.93
C GLN A 87 7.45 8.87 1.67
N GLY A 88 7.10 7.58 1.64
CA GLY A 88 6.43 6.94 0.53
C GLY A 88 7.34 6.74 -0.67
N ARG A 89 8.66 6.68 -0.48
CA ARG A 89 9.59 6.22 -1.52
C ARG A 89 9.72 4.72 -1.46
N ILE A 90 9.80 4.11 -2.63
CA ILE A 90 10.11 2.69 -2.77
C ILE A 90 11.59 2.51 -2.41
N VAL A 91 11.88 1.69 -1.40
CA VAL A 91 13.26 1.37 -1.00
C VAL A 91 13.75 0.07 -1.62
N GLY A 92 12.83 -0.76 -2.11
CA GLY A 92 13.14 -1.96 -2.85
C GLY A 92 11.89 -2.77 -3.16
N LEU A 93 11.99 -3.67 -4.14
CA LEU A 93 10.96 -4.65 -4.43
C LEU A 93 11.56 -5.90 -5.07
N ALA A 94 10.89 -7.03 -4.87
CA ALA A 94 11.27 -8.32 -5.44
C ALA A 94 10.02 -9.07 -5.93
N ILE A 95 10.07 -9.61 -7.14
CA ILE A 95 9.06 -10.56 -7.61
C ILE A 95 9.27 -11.87 -6.84
N VAL A 96 8.32 -12.23 -5.99
CA VAL A 96 8.41 -13.41 -5.12
C VAL A 96 7.65 -14.60 -5.70
N HIS A 97 6.68 -14.37 -6.59
CA HIS A 97 5.96 -15.42 -7.29
C HIS A 97 5.37 -14.89 -8.61
N HIS A 98 5.48 -15.68 -9.68
CA HIS A 98 4.78 -15.44 -10.93
C HIS A 98 4.63 -16.73 -11.75
N ASP A 99 3.57 -16.81 -12.54
CA ASP A 99 3.29 -17.89 -13.49
C ASP A 99 3.34 -17.38 -14.94
N GLU A 100 4.28 -16.48 -15.23
CA GLU A 100 4.42 -15.82 -16.54
C GLU A 100 5.25 -16.67 -17.51
N PRO A 101 4.65 -17.29 -18.54
CA PRO A 101 5.39 -18.13 -19.48
C PRO A 101 6.42 -17.32 -20.28
N ILE A 102 6.12 -16.04 -20.55
CA ILE A 102 7.04 -15.17 -21.30
C ILE A 102 8.30 -14.83 -20.49
N LEU A 103 8.21 -14.80 -19.16
CA LEU A 103 9.37 -14.58 -18.31
C LEU A 103 10.25 -15.82 -18.19
N ALA A 104 9.71 -17.01 -18.45
CA ALA A 104 10.47 -18.26 -18.42
C ALA A 104 11.33 -18.49 -19.68
N VAL A 105 11.10 -17.74 -20.76
CA VAL A 105 11.80 -17.93 -22.03
C VAL A 105 12.61 -16.70 -22.39
N GLY A 106 13.94 -16.80 -22.24
CA GLY A 106 14.89 -15.78 -22.70
C GLY A 106 15.04 -14.53 -21.82
N ILE A 107 14.33 -14.45 -20.69
CA ILE A 107 14.49 -13.38 -19.69
C ILE A 107 15.22 -13.97 -18.47
N THR A 108 16.43 -13.47 -18.20
CA THR A 108 17.23 -13.92 -17.06
C THR A 108 16.76 -13.28 -15.76
N GLN A 109 17.03 -13.93 -14.62
CA GLN A 109 16.79 -13.34 -13.30
C GLN A 109 17.48 -11.98 -13.13
N GLU A 110 18.68 -11.83 -13.69
CA GLU A 110 19.41 -10.56 -13.67
C GLU A 110 18.66 -9.44 -14.43
N ARG A 111 18.00 -9.75 -15.55
CA ARG A 111 17.16 -8.76 -16.26
C ARG A 111 15.94 -8.36 -15.43
N LEU A 112 15.33 -9.31 -14.73
CA LEU A 112 14.22 -9.02 -13.80
C LEU A 112 14.70 -8.14 -12.65
N ASN A 113 15.84 -8.47 -12.04
CA ASN A 113 16.41 -7.68 -10.94
C ASN A 113 16.72 -6.24 -11.40
N ARG A 114 17.38 -6.07 -12.55
CA ARG A 114 17.63 -4.73 -13.12
C ARG A 114 16.36 -3.96 -13.41
N TYR A 115 15.30 -4.64 -13.84
CA TYR A 115 14.00 -4.01 -14.03
C TYR A 115 13.40 -3.54 -12.70
N THR A 116 13.44 -4.36 -11.65
CA THR A 116 12.89 -4.03 -10.33
C THR A 116 13.70 -2.95 -9.60
N GLU A 117 15.02 -2.93 -9.76
CA GLU A 117 15.93 -1.94 -9.15
C GLU A 117 15.63 -0.50 -9.58
N GLN A 118 15.08 -0.30 -10.78
CA GLN A 118 14.74 1.03 -11.28
C GLN A 118 13.66 1.76 -10.46
N TYR A 119 12.88 1.03 -9.64
CA TYR A 119 11.86 1.60 -8.77
C TYR A 119 12.44 2.25 -7.52
N VAL A 120 13.65 1.89 -7.10
CA VAL A 120 14.27 2.42 -5.87
C VAL A 120 14.38 3.94 -5.95
N GLY A 121 13.94 4.62 -4.90
CA GLY A 121 13.90 6.07 -4.78
C GLY A 121 12.69 6.76 -5.43
N LYS A 122 11.90 6.05 -6.26
CA LYS A 122 10.66 6.59 -6.83
C LYS A 122 9.56 6.67 -5.77
N SER A 123 8.65 7.62 -5.91
CA SER A 123 7.55 7.79 -4.98
C SER A 123 6.40 6.84 -5.33
N ALA A 124 5.73 6.28 -4.33
CA ALA A 124 4.46 5.57 -4.46
C ALA A 124 3.36 6.42 -5.14
N PHE A 125 3.53 7.75 -5.21
CA PHE A 125 2.62 8.68 -5.88
C PHE A 125 3.04 9.06 -7.30
N ASP A 126 4.19 8.57 -7.78
CA ASP A 126 4.67 8.83 -9.13
C ASP A 126 3.76 8.17 -10.18
N ARG A 127 3.68 8.81 -11.34
CA ARG A 127 3.07 8.23 -12.54
C ARG A 127 4.18 7.64 -13.38
N ILE A 128 4.33 6.33 -13.37
CA ILE A 128 5.39 5.65 -14.12
C ILE A 128 4.96 5.32 -15.55
N VAL A 129 5.86 5.53 -16.51
CA VAL A 129 5.74 5.08 -17.90
C VAL A 129 6.85 4.08 -18.21
N ILE A 130 6.49 2.99 -18.90
CA ILE A 130 7.41 1.91 -19.26
C ILE A 130 7.86 2.04 -20.71
N GLY A 131 9.18 1.96 -20.96
CA GLY A 131 9.75 1.87 -22.31
C GLY A 131 9.64 3.14 -23.15
N GLY A 132 9.49 4.31 -22.52
CA GLY A 132 9.36 5.58 -23.21
C GLY A 132 9.43 6.79 -22.29
N LYS A 133 9.21 7.98 -22.85
CA LYS A 133 9.12 9.24 -22.12
C LYS A 133 7.75 9.85 -22.33
N ARG A 134 7.18 10.43 -21.27
CA ARG A 134 5.93 11.18 -21.30
C ARG A 134 6.01 12.31 -20.29
N ASP A 135 5.57 13.50 -20.67
CA ASP A 135 5.59 14.65 -19.76
C ASP A 135 4.79 14.37 -18.48
N GLY A 136 5.35 14.80 -17.35
CA GLY A 136 4.79 14.54 -16.02
C GLY A 136 4.85 13.08 -15.56
N HIS A 137 5.66 12.22 -16.20
CA HIS A 137 5.84 10.81 -15.83
C HIS A 137 7.29 10.48 -15.55
N VAL A 138 7.51 9.55 -14.63
CA VAL A 138 8.82 8.95 -14.38
C VAL A 138 9.00 7.77 -15.32
N ALA A 139 10.08 7.77 -16.11
CA ALA A 139 10.38 6.69 -17.03
C ALA A 139 11.11 5.54 -16.32
N ILE A 140 10.77 4.31 -16.71
CA ILE A 140 11.49 3.07 -16.42
C ILE A 140 11.63 2.29 -17.73
N ASP A 141 12.75 1.61 -17.93
CA ASP A 141 12.96 0.74 -19.08
C ASP A 141 12.07 -0.51 -18.99
N GLY A 142 11.47 -0.89 -20.11
CA GLY A 142 10.76 -2.16 -20.21
C GLY A 142 11.68 -3.36 -20.38
N ILE A 143 11.10 -4.56 -20.40
CA ILE A 143 11.80 -5.78 -20.81
C ILE A 143 11.34 -6.16 -22.21
N SER A 144 12.26 -6.14 -23.18
CA SER A 144 11.97 -6.56 -24.56
C SER A 144 11.36 -7.96 -24.58
N GLY A 145 10.24 -8.11 -25.28
CA GLY A 145 9.49 -9.38 -25.36
C GLY A 145 8.46 -9.59 -24.24
N ALA A 146 8.47 -8.79 -23.17
CA ALA A 146 7.54 -8.92 -22.04
C ALA A 146 6.80 -7.60 -21.71
N THR A 147 6.55 -6.76 -22.71
CA THR A 147 5.97 -5.41 -22.55
C THR A 147 4.66 -5.41 -21.75
N ILE A 148 3.71 -6.28 -22.09
CA ILE A 148 2.41 -6.35 -21.40
C ILE A 148 2.59 -6.77 -19.94
N THR A 149 3.40 -7.81 -19.70
CA THR A 149 3.72 -8.32 -18.36
C THR A 149 4.30 -7.22 -17.47
N VAL A 150 5.31 -6.47 -17.94
CA VAL A 150 5.93 -5.40 -17.15
C VAL A 150 5.01 -4.18 -16.97
N MET A 151 4.16 -3.86 -17.96
CA MET A 151 3.16 -2.80 -17.82
C MET A 151 2.12 -3.12 -16.73
N VAL A 152 1.63 -4.36 -16.69
CA VAL A 152 0.70 -4.80 -15.65
C VAL A 152 1.41 -4.82 -14.31
N GLN A 153 2.62 -5.38 -14.22
CA GLN A 153 3.39 -5.41 -12.98
C GLN A 153 3.61 -3.99 -12.41
N ASN A 154 3.97 -3.02 -13.26
CA ASN A 154 4.08 -1.62 -12.88
C ASN A 154 2.76 -1.07 -12.31
N SER A 155 1.65 -1.29 -13.02
CA SER A 155 0.33 -0.87 -12.57
C SER A 155 -0.02 -1.45 -11.20
N THR A 156 0.22 -2.76 -11.00
CA THR A 156 -0.01 -3.45 -9.73
C THR A 156 0.84 -2.88 -8.61
N VAL A 157 2.16 -2.75 -8.81
CA VAL A 157 3.10 -2.22 -7.81
C VAL A 157 2.72 -0.81 -7.41
N MET A 158 2.52 0.10 -8.37
CA MET A 158 2.26 1.50 -8.06
C MET A 158 0.91 1.71 -7.39
N ARG A 159 -0.12 0.96 -7.79
CA ARG A 159 -1.44 1.01 -7.12
C ARG A 159 -1.38 0.44 -5.71
N ALA A 160 -0.68 -0.67 -5.51
CA ALA A 160 -0.52 -1.28 -4.20
C ALA A 160 0.28 -0.38 -3.24
N ALA A 161 1.41 0.16 -3.72
CA ALA A 161 2.25 1.08 -2.94
C ALA A 161 1.48 2.33 -2.52
N ARG A 162 0.70 2.91 -3.45
CA ARG A 162 -0.15 4.06 -3.13
C ARG A 162 -1.21 3.73 -2.08
N ALA A 163 -1.90 2.59 -2.21
CA ALA A 163 -2.94 2.20 -1.27
C ALA A 163 -2.38 1.98 0.15
N VAL A 164 -1.22 1.32 0.27
CA VAL A 164 -0.54 1.13 1.55
C VAL A 164 -0.08 2.47 2.12
N ALA A 165 0.53 3.33 1.30
CA ALA A 165 0.97 4.66 1.72
C ALA A 165 -0.20 5.49 2.29
N GLU A 166 -1.33 5.54 1.59
CA GLU A 166 -2.53 6.30 2.00
C GLU A 166 -3.09 5.80 3.35
N VAL A 167 -3.24 4.49 3.54
CA VAL A 167 -3.75 3.91 4.80
C VAL A 167 -2.77 4.10 5.97
N ARG A 168 -1.46 4.15 5.70
CA ARG A 168 -0.44 4.46 6.71
C ARG A 168 -0.25 5.96 6.94
N GLY A 169 -1.08 6.81 6.32
CA GLY A 169 -1.03 8.26 6.49
C GLY A 169 0.15 8.93 5.79
N ILE A 170 0.87 8.21 4.95
CA ILE A 170 1.95 8.73 4.12
C ILE A 170 1.32 9.51 2.95
N ARG A 171 1.81 10.72 2.70
CA ARG A 171 1.24 11.64 1.71
C ARG A 171 2.26 12.01 0.66
N SER A 172 1.77 12.36 -0.53
CA SER A 172 2.61 12.90 -1.58
C SER A 172 3.29 14.21 -1.10
N PRO A 173 4.60 14.39 -1.31
CA PRO A 173 5.31 15.63 -0.97
C PRO A 173 4.72 16.87 -1.64
N ALA A 174 3.99 16.70 -2.75
CA ALA A 174 3.35 17.78 -3.51
C ALA A 174 1.86 18.00 -3.15
N ALA A 175 1.27 17.21 -2.26
CA ALA A 175 -0.12 17.38 -1.87
C ALA A 175 -0.24 18.55 -0.86
N PRO A 176 -1.08 19.57 -1.12
CA PRO A 176 -1.42 20.55 -0.10
C PRO A 176 -2.00 19.81 1.11
N ALA A 177 -1.59 20.20 2.32
CA ALA A 177 -2.21 19.67 3.54
C ALA A 177 -3.73 19.89 3.47
N PRO A 178 -4.58 18.91 3.83
CA PRO A 178 -6.01 19.12 3.90
C PRO A 178 -6.24 20.28 4.89
N ALA A 179 -6.86 21.35 4.39
CA ALA A 179 -7.28 22.46 5.23
C ALA A 179 -8.11 21.88 6.37
N ALA A 180 -7.70 22.14 7.61
CA ALA A 180 -8.45 21.75 8.78
C ALA A 180 -9.87 22.30 8.59
N ALA A 181 -10.86 21.40 8.57
CA ALA A 181 -12.25 21.79 8.48
C ALA A 181 -12.57 22.60 9.74
N THR A 182 -12.56 23.92 9.63
CA THR A 182 -13.20 24.80 10.61
C THR A 182 -14.68 24.43 10.55
N GLN A 183 -15.15 23.72 11.58
CA GLN A 183 -16.58 23.59 11.83
C GLN A 183 -17.08 25.00 12.13
N ASP A 184 -17.54 25.70 11.10
CA ASP A 184 -18.26 26.96 11.26
C ASP A 184 -19.64 26.65 11.84
N SER A 185 -19.72 26.67 13.17
CA SER A 185 -20.95 26.61 13.93
C SER A 185 -21.70 27.94 13.83
N ARG A 186 -22.14 28.29 12.62
CA ARG A 186 -23.15 29.34 12.37
C ARG A 186 -24.16 28.88 11.32
N ALA A 187 -24.86 27.78 11.62
CA ALA A 187 -26.14 27.53 10.99
C ALA A 187 -27.19 28.43 11.66
N ALA A 188 -27.57 29.51 10.98
CA ALA A 188 -28.76 30.29 11.33
C ALA A 188 -30.02 29.41 11.11
N PRO A 189 -31.09 29.57 11.93
CA PRO A 189 -32.28 28.76 11.80
C PRO A 189 -33.02 29.08 10.50
N VAL A 190 -33.31 28.04 9.71
CA VAL A 190 -34.14 28.12 8.50
C VAL A 190 -35.60 28.29 8.92
N ALA A 191 -36.24 29.37 8.47
CA ALA A 191 -37.66 29.64 8.72
C ALA A 191 -38.57 28.63 7.96
N PRO A 192 -39.75 28.30 8.49
CA PRO A 192 -40.67 27.35 7.84
C PRO A 192 -41.18 27.85 6.49
N ILE A 193 -41.27 26.94 5.52
CA ILE A 193 -41.80 27.21 4.18
C ILE A 193 -43.33 27.25 4.26
N GLU A 194 -43.92 28.39 3.91
CA GLU A 194 -45.36 28.57 3.80
C GLU A 194 -45.86 27.92 2.50
N THR A 195 -46.76 26.95 2.61
CA THR A 195 -47.30 26.20 1.47
C THR A 195 -48.32 27.03 0.70
N ARG A 196 -48.02 27.37 -0.56
CA ARG A 196 -48.95 28.04 -1.48
C ARG A 196 -50.05 27.06 -1.95
N PRO A 197 -51.33 27.45 -2.00
CA PRO A 197 -52.40 26.58 -2.51
C PRO A 197 -52.24 26.31 -4.02
N THR A 198 -52.33 25.05 -4.40
CA THR A 198 -52.41 24.59 -5.80
C THR A 198 -53.79 24.87 -6.38
N ALA A 199 -53.84 25.60 -7.50
CA ALA A 199 -55.07 25.84 -8.27
C ALA A 199 -55.55 24.56 -8.97
N PRO A 200 -56.88 24.37 -9.15
CA PRO A 200 -57.43 23.17 -9.76
C PRO A 200 -57.26 23.17 -11.30
N PRO A 201 -57.18 21.99 -11.93
CA PRO A 201 -57.02 21.87 -13.38
C PRO A 201 -58.30 22.22 -14.14
N THR A 202 -58.13 22.85 -15.30
CA THR A 202 -59.21 23.22 -16.22
C THR A 202 -59.65 21.99 -17.06
N PRO A 203 -60.96 21.74 -17.26
CA PRO A 203 -61.47 20.60 -18.02
C PRO A 203 -61.50 20.88 -19.55
N PRO A 204 -61.82 19.88 -20.40
CA PRO A 204 -61.09 19.52 -21.63
C PRO A 204 -61.31 20.42 -22.85
#